data_AF-A0A1M5VTD4-F1
#
_entry.id   AF-A0A1M5VTD4-F1
#
_cell.length_a   1.000
_cell.length_b   1.000
_cell.length_c   1.000
_cell.angle_alpha   90.00
_cell.angle_beta   90.00
_cell.angle_gamma   90.00
#
_symmetry.space_group_name_H-M   'P 1'
#
loop_
_entity.id
_entity.type
_entity.pdbx_description
1 polymer ?
#
loop_
_entity_poly.entity_id
_entity_poly.type
_entity_poly.pdbx_seq_one_letter_code
_entity_poly.pdbx_strand_id
1 'polypeptide(L)'
;MLCVSLQGKNSKFQEEPSDLEMQLLELGFLCENVADPDALLEPETFTTVTAYDALNRATSIRTPHNADIPASEILPAYNEASLLESVNVKLRGAATATNFVSDIDYDARGRRERIQYGNGSTTGYTYDGKTFRLVRLLTTRNNGADILQDLNYTYDAVGNVTQIDDNAQQTIFFNGSVVSPSQKFEYDALYRLVKATGREHVSVNADSEPEAEGYNAAQISPQDGTAMRNYAREWEYDSVGNILSMIHKFNGSQWTRRNAYATDSNRLTGTTVGQTTANFTYNSHGSMASMPHLSAMDWDFAEKLRHITRGTTEAYYNYDGNGIRTRKVVVKNGVTETRLYLGGFEIWRKSVNGMLEAERETLHVMDDRKRIAIVETLTVENAVAVAAPVPVQRYQLDNHLGSVSLELDGSANVISYEEYYPYGDTSYRAGRNASEVSQKRYRYTGKEKDEESSLYYCEQRYYAAHVSRWVSTDPTWLEDGINLYAYVNGNPVSGVDPSGTQTENNEATVSDEYNDDKAKEKLISEIRTHVLPELGDEGRKKVELDHAGV
;
A
#
# COMPACT_ATOMS: atom_id res chain seq x y z
N MET A 1 -24.15 18.31 1.63
CA MET A 1 -24.87 17.30 0.83
C MET A 1 -24.32 15.95 1.29
N LEU A 2 -25.05 15.29 2.19
CA LEU A 2 -24.68 14.02 2.80
C LEU A 2 -24.82 12.94 1.73
N CYS A 3 -23.76 12.18 1.46
CA CYS A 3 -23.78 11.02 0.57
C CYS A 3 -22.94 9.94 1.25
N VAL A 4 -23.57 8.91 1.79
CA VAL A 4 -22.90 7.70 2.31
C VAL A 4 -22.99 6.61 1.24
N SER A 5 -21.89 5.90 0.96
CA SER A 5 -21.93 4.68 0.15
C SER A 5 -22.41 3.54 1.04
N LEU A 6 -23.49 2.88 0.66
CA LEU A 6 -23.80 1.57 1.22
C LEU A 6 -22.94 0.52 0.53
N GLN A 7 -22.42 -0.43 1.31
CA GLN A 7 -22.14 -1.80 0.88
C GLN A 7 -22.87 -2.73 1.84
N GLY A 8 -23.66 -3.64 1.27
CA GLY A 8 -24.20 -4.82 1.95
C GLY A 8 -25.50 -4.61 2.72
N LYS A 9 -26.61 -5.13 2.17
CA LYS A 9 -27.58 -5.84 3.03
C LYS A 9 -26.96 -7.21 3.31
N ASN A 10 -26.58 -7.49 4.56
CA ASN A 10 -26.46 -8.88 5.01
C ASN A 10 -27.87 -9.48 5.02
N SER A 11 -28.31 -10.07 3.91
CA SER A 11 -29.58 -10.76 3.84
C SER A 11 -29.46 -12.13 4.52
N LYS A 12 -29.82 -12.15 5.82
CA LYS A 12 -30.21 -13.32 6.63
C LYS A 12 -29.28 -14.54 6.60
N PHE A 13 -28.60 -14.75 7.73
CA PHE A 13 -28.30 -16.09 8.23
C PHE A 13 -29.58 -16.94 8.25
N GLN A 14 -29.63 -17.99 7.43
CA GLN A 14 -30.31 -19.22 7.83
C GLN A 14 -29.24 -20.18 8.28
N GLU A 15 -29.22 -20.49 9.58
CA GLU A 15 -28.54 -21.67 10.10
C GLU A 15 -29.21 -22.92 9.52
N GLU A 16 -28.74 -23.34 8.35
CA GLU A 16 -28.75 -24.73 7.90
C GLU A 16 -27.26 -25.10 7.70
N PRO A 17 -26.85 -26.34 7.95
CA PRO A 17 -25.45 -26.73 7.96
C PRO A 17 -24.90 -26.72 6.53
N SER A 18 -24.40 -25.58 6.07
CA SER A 18 -23.68 -25.48 4.80
C SER A 18 -22.54 -24.48 4.89
N ASP A 19 -21.33 -24.96 4.60
CA ASP A 19 -20.01 -24.31 4.66
C ASP A 19 -19.80 -23.16 3.64
N LEU A 20 -20.83 -22.34 3.40
CA LEU A 20 -20.89 -21.34 2.33
C LEU A 20 -21.32 -19.98 2.86
N GLU A 21 -20.48 -18.97 2.62
CA GLU A 21 -20.81 -17.57 2.86
C GLU A 21 -21.06 -16.87 1.51
N MET A 22 -22.21 -16.19 1.39
CA MET A 22 -22.54 -15.36 0.24
C MET A 22 -22.68 -13.91 0.67
N GLN A 23 -21.97 -13.02 0.00
CA GLN A 23 -22.07 -11.58 0.22
C GLN A 23 -22.56 -10.89 -1.07
N LEU A 24 -23.59 -10.07 -0.93
CA LEU A 24 -24.14 -9.24 -2.01
C LEU A 24 -23.60 -7.82 -1.88
N LEU A 25 -22.99 -7.33 -2.96
CA LEU A 25 -22.46 -5.98 -3.04
C LEU A 25 -23.35 -5.12 -3.93
N GLU A 26 -24.02 -4.16 -3.31
CA GLU A 26 -24.77 -3.10 -3.98
C GLU A 26 -24.02 -1.78 -3.73
N LEU A 27 -23.84 -0.96 -4.76
CA LEU A 27 -23.19 0.34 -4.68
C LEU A 27 -24.25 1.42 -4.89
N GLY A 28 -24.32 2.42 -4.01
CA GLY A 28 -25.25 3.54 -4.19
C GLY A 28 -25.03 4.69 -3.23
N PHE A 29 -25.78 5.78 -3.44
CA PHE A 29 -25.67 7.01 -2.67
C PHE A 29 -26.85 7.15 -1.70
N LEU A 30 -26.63 7.33 -0.41
CA LEU A 30 -27.70 7.78 0.50
C LEU A 30 -27.66 9.29 0.71
N CYS A 31 -28.67 10.00 0.20
CA CYS A 31 -29.00 11.38 0.58
C CYS A 31 -30.11 11.36 1.66
N GLU A 32 -30.04 12.22 2.67
CA GLU A 32 -31.15 12.38 3.64
C GLU A 32 -32.45 12.81 2.92
N ASN A 33 -33.57 12.20 3.32
CA ASN A 33 -34.93 12.37 2.78
C ASN A 33 -35.21 11.81 1.37
N VAL A 34 -34.77 10.57 1.10
CA VAL A 34 -35.31 9.83 -0.05
C VAL A 34 -36.30 8.77 0.43
N ALA A 35 -37.51 8.79 -0.13
CA ALA A 35 -38.62 7.92 0.27
C ALA A 35 -38.34 6.43 -0.01
N ASP A 36 -37.40 6.15 -0.91
CA ASP A 36 -36.89 4.82 -1.23
C ASP A 36 -35.37 4.87 -1.45
N PRO A 37 -34.55 4.50 -0.45
CA PRO A 37 -33.10 4.47 -0.58
C PRO A 37 -32.60 3.42 -1.59
N ASP A 38 -33.37 2.37 -1.86
CA ASP A 38 -32.99 1.34 -2.85
C ASP A 38 -33.05 1.93 -4.28
N ALA A 39 -33.84 2.99 -4.51
CA ALA A 39 -33.89 3.70 -5.79
C ALA A 39 -32.63 4.54 -6.10
N LEU A 40 -31.71 4.68 -5.15
CA LEU A 40 -30.42 5.39 -5.32
C LEU A 40 -29.25 4.45 -5.58
N LEU A 41 -29.50 3.14 -5.58
CA LEU A 41 -28.50 2.12 -5.88
C LEU A 41 -28.26 2.04 -7.39
N GLU A 42 -27.01 1.80 -7.77
CA GLU A 42 -26.70 1.42 -9.13
C GLU A 42 -27.32 0.03 -9.43
N PRO A 43 -27.78 -0.20 -10.67
CA PRO A 43 -28.45 -1.44 -11.04
C PRO A 43 -27.50 -2.64 -11.09
N GLU A 44 -26.19 -2.41 -11.09
CA GLU A 44 -25.18 -3.46 -11.14
C GLU A 44 -24.95 -4.04 -9.74
N THR A 45 -25.19 -5.34 -9.60
CA THR A 45 -24.98 -6.08 -8.35
C THR A 45 -23.89 -7.10 -8.54
N PHE A 46 -23.02 -7.25 -7.54
CA PHE A 46 -21.97 -8.26 -7.55
C PHE A 46 -22.17 -9.26 -6.43
N THR A 47 -21.91 -10.54 -6.75
CA THR A 47 -21.92 -11.62 -5.76
C THR A 47 -20.50 -12.14 -5.56
N THR A 48 -20.14 -12.37 -4.30
CA THR A 48 -18.93 -13.10 -3.90
C THR A 48 -19.37 -14.35 -3.15
N VAL A 49 -18.69 -15.48 -3.39
CA VAL A 49 -18.98 -16.74 -2.71
C VAL A 49 -17.68 -17.32 -2.19
N THR A 50 -17.63 -17.63 -0.90
CA THR A 50 -16.49 -18.31 -0.28
C THR A 50 -16.95 -19.63 0.31
N ALA A 51 -16.21 -20.70 0.04
CA ALA A 51 -16.37 -22.00 0.66
C ALA A 51 -15.23 -22.24 1.65
N TYR A 52 -15.53 -22.88 2.78
CA TYR A 52 -14.57 -23.13 3.85
C TYR A 52 -14.41 -24.63 4.14
N ASP A 53 -13.28 -25.01 4.74
CA ASP A 53 -13.13 -26.32 5.36
C ASP A 53 -13.57 -26.32 6.83
N ALA A 54 -13.48 -27.48 7.49
CA ALA A 54 -13.85 -27.65 8.89
C ALA A 54 -12.98 -26.85 9.90
N LEU A 55 -11.87 -26.25 9.45
CA LEU A 55 -11.02 -25.36 10.25
C LEU A 55 -11.29 -23.87 9.93
N ASN A 56 -12.39 -23.58 9.22
CA ASN A 56 -12.77 -22.24 8.79
C ASN A 56 -11.73 -21.57 7.86
N ARG A 57 -11.00 -22.36 7.08
CA ARG A 57 -10.07 -21.84 6.06
C ARG A 57 -10.74 -21.85 4.70
N ALA A 58 -10.58 -20.77 3.94
CA ALA A 58 -11.16 -20.69 2.61
C ALA A 58 -10.57 -21.77 1.70
N THR A 59 -11.40 -22.54 1.01
CA THR A 59 -10.98 -23.56 0.03
C THR A 59 -11.35 -23.18 -1.40
N SER A 60 -12.32 -22.27 -1.55
CA SER A 60 -12.66 -21.63 -2.82
C SER A 60 -13.16 -20.22 -2.55
N ILE A 61 -12.66 -19.24 -3.30
CA ILE A 61 -13.13 -17.85 -3.28
C ILE A 61 -13.51 -17.49 -4.72
N ARG A 62 -14.81 -17.34 -4.97
CA ARG A 62 -15.32 -16.81 -6.23
C ARG A 62 -15.43 -15.30 -6.12
N THR A 63 -14.64 -14.61 -6.94
CA THR A 63 -14.55 -13.15 -6.96
C THR A 63 -15.90 -12.50 -7.27
N PRO A 64 -16.08 -11.21 -6.95
CA PRO A 64 -17.23 -10.42 -7.39
C PRO A 64 -17.57 -10.68 -8.85
N HIS A 65 -18.79 -11.15 -9.11
CA HIS A 65 -19.27 -11.52 -10.43
C HIS A 65 -20.76 -11.26 -10.58
N ASN A 66 -21.23 -11.22 -11.83
CA ASN A 66 -22.64 -11.07 -12.18
C ASN A 66 -22.93 -11.84 -13.49
N ALA A 67 -24.05 -11.55 -14.16
CA ALA A 67 -24.42 -12.24 -15.39
C ALA A 67 -23.44 -11.94 -16.56
N ASP A 68 -22.81 -10.76 -16.57
CA ASP A 68 -21.95 -10.30 -17.66
C ASP A 68 -20.46 -10.51 -17.34
N ILE A 69 -20.09 -10.50 -16.06
CA ILE A 69 -18.71 -10.66 -15.57
C ILE A 69 -18.58 -12.04 -14.94
N PRO A 70 -17.87 -13.00 -15.58
CA PRO A 70 -17.67 -14.33 -15.03
C PRO A 70 -16.72 -14.30 -13.83
N ALA A 71 -17.05 -15.08 -12.79
CA ALA A 71 -16.18 -15.18 -11.61
C ALA A 71 -14.82 -15.79 -11.96
N SER A 72 -13.76 -15.20 -11.42
CA SER A 72 -12.54 -15.97 -11.19
C SER A 72 -12.71 -16.78 -9.89
N GLU A 73 -12.20 -17.99 -9.86
CA GLU A 73 -12.25 -18.86 -8.67
C GLU A 73 -10.83 -19.11 -8.16
N ILE A 74 -10.50 -18.56 -6.99
CA ILE A 74 -9.23 -18.77 -6.30
C ILE A 74 -9.36 -20.03 -5.44
N LEU A 75 -8.41 -20.94 -5.58
CA LEU A 75 -8.38 -22.27 -4.97
C LEU A 75 -7.06 -22.41 -4.17
N PRO A 76 -7.02 -21.93 -2.92
CA PRO A 76 -5.91 -22.19 -2.02
C PRO A 76 -5.92 -23.64 -1.55
N ALA A 77 -4.73 -24.19 -1.30
CA ALA A 77 -4.56 -25.48 -0.61
C ALA A 77 -3.58 -25.31 0.55
N TYR A 78 -3.73 -26.13 1.59
CA TYR A 78 -2.99 -26.03 2.83
C TYR A 78 -2.27 -27.34 3.14
N ASN A 79 -1.07 -27.24 3.71
CA ASN A 79 -0.28 -28.38 4.13
C ASN A 79 -0.79 -29.00 5.45
N GLU A 80 -0.13 -30.08 5.90
CA GLU A 80 -0.47 -30.80 7.13
C GLU A 80 -0.33 -29.95 8.41
N ALA A 81 0.46 -28.87 8.36
CA ALA A 81 0.63 -27.90 9.46
C ALA A 81 -0.38 -26.75 9.41
N SER A 82 -1.37 -26.85 8.51
CA SER A 82 -2.41 -25.85 8.26
C SER A 82 -1.95 -24.52 7.67
N LEU A 83 -0.74 -24.47 7.10
CA LEU A 83 -0.21 -23.28 6.41
C LEU A 83 -0.49 -23.37 4.90
N LEU A 84 -0.61 -22.23 4.22
CA LEU A 84 -0.86 -22.19 2.78
C LEU A 84 0.27 -22.89 2.02
N GLU A 85 -0.06 -23.79 1.09
CA GLU A 85 0.91 -24.55 0.31
C GLU A 85 0.88 -24.16 -1.16
N SER A 86 -0.31 -23.96 -1.74
CA SER A 86 -0.45 -23.57 -3.15
C SER A 86 -1.66 -22.68 -3.39
N VAL A 87 -1.63 -21.96 -4.51
CA VAL A 87 -2.72 -21.10 -4.98
C VAL A 87 -2.92 -21.33 -6.47
N ASN A 88 -4.08 -21.84 -6.82
CA ASN A 88 -4.53 -22.00 -8.21
C ASN A 88 -5.73 -21.09 -8.48
N VAL A 89 -5.88 -20.60 -9.71
CA VAL A 89 -6.99 -19.70 -10.05
C VAL A 89 -7.61 -20.10 -11.39
N LYS A 90 -8.91 -20.39 -11.40
CA LYS A 90 -9.69 -20.47 -12.64
C LYS A 90 -10.06 -19.06 -13.06
N LEU A 91 -9.24 -18.47 -13.92
CA LEU A 91 -9.42 -17.08 -14.37
C LEU A 91 -10.70 -16.96 -15.21
N ARG A 92 -11.61 -16.05 -14.82
CA ARG A 92 -12.83 -15.71 -15.56
C ARG A 92 -13.65 -16.93 -15.99
N GLY A 93 -13.85 -17.88 -15.08
CA GLY A 93 -14.63 -19.09 -15.32
C GLY A 93 -13.93 -20.15 -16.19
N ALA A 94 -12.62 -20.03 -16.43
CA ALA A 94 -11.86 -21.03 -17.18
C ALA A 94 -11.99 -22.44 -16.57
N ALA A 95 -12.14 -23.45 -17.43
CA ALA A 95 -12.26 -24.84 -16.98
C ALA A 95 -10.98 -25.37 -16.30
N THR A 96 -9.82 -24.87 -16.72
CA THR A 96 -8.51 -25.24 -16.17
C THR A 96 -7.98 -24.11 -15.28
N ALA A 97 -7.50 -24.47 -14.09
CA ALA A 97 -6.89 -23.51 -13.19
C ALA A 97 -5.46 -23.16 -13.65
N THR A 98 -5.11 -21.89 -13.56
CA THR A 98 -3.75 -21.37 -13.69
C THR A 98 -3.07 -21.45 -12.34
N ASN A 99 -1.87 -22.01 -12.27
CA ASN A 99 -1.10 -22.01 -11.03
C ASN A 99 -0.45 -20.63 -10.81
N PHE A 100 -0.56 -20.09 -9.59
CA PHE A 100 0.11 -18.85 -9.17
C PHE A 100 1.15 -19.09 -8.08
N VAL A 101 0.89 -20.06 -7.19
CA VAL A 101 1.86 -20.57 -6.22
C VAL A 101 1.86 -22.08 -6.33
N SER A 102 3.02 -22.66 -6.62
CA SER A 102 3.19 -24.11 -6.72
C SER A 102 3.44 -24.74 -5.35
N ASP A 103 4.19 -24.04 -4.49
CA ASP A 103 4.67 -24.58 -3.22
C ASP A 103 5.18 -23.46 -2.28
N ILE A 104 5.04 -23.66 -0.96
CA ILE A 104 5.62 -22.80 0.07
C ILE A 104 6.25 -23.67 1.17
N ASP A 105 7.53 -23.46 1.44
CA ASP A 105 8.22 -24.06 2.59
C ASP A 105 8.20 -23.11 3.79
N TYR A 106 8.11 -23.68 4.99
CA TYR A 106 8.11 -22.93 6.24
C TYR A 106 9.14 -23.48 7.23
N ASP A 107 9.72 -22.58 8.02
CA ASP A 107 10.56 -22.95 9.15
C ASP A 107 9.72 -23.44 10.34
N ALA A 108 10.40 -23.90 11.39
CA ALA A 108 9.75 -24.38 12.62
C ALA A 108 8.95 -23.30 13.38
N ARG A 109 8.99 -22.03 12.97
CA ARG A 109 8.21 -20.91 13.53
C ARG A 109 7.07 -20.48 12.60
N GLY A 110 6.80 -21.20 11.51
CA GLY A 110 5.76 -20.87 10.54
C GLY A 110 6.13 -19.70 9.63
N ARG A 111 7.41 -19.36 9.50
CA ARG A 111 7.89 -18.29 8.60
C ARG A 111 8.34 -18.90 7.30
N ARG A 112 8.07 -18.23 6.18
CA ARG A 112 8.40 -18.78 4.86
C ARG A 112 9.90 -18.89 4.70
N GLU A 113 10.41 -20.05 4.30
CA GLU A 113 11.79 -20.22 3.85
C GLU A 113 11.88 -20.14 2.32
N ARG A 114 10.82 -20.55 1.62
CA ARG A 114 10.71 -20.52 0.16
C ARG A 114 9.28 -20.33 -0.29
N ILE A 115 9.08 -19.62 -1.39
CA ILE A 115 7.86 -19.62 -2.18
C ILE A 115 8.21 -19.86 -3.66
N GLN A 116 7.55 -20.84 -4.28
CA GLN A 116 7.66 -21.12 -5.71
C GLN A 116 6.42 -20.61 -6.44
N TYR A 117 6.61 -19.70 -7.39
CA TYR A 117 5.53 -19.10 -8.16
C TYR A 117 5.22 -19.90 -9.43
N GLY A 118 3.97 -19.77 -9.91
CA GLY A 118 3.48 -20.49 -11.09
C GLY A 118 4.11 -20.06 -12.42
N ASN A 119 4.75 -18.89 -12.48
CA ASN A 119 5.57 -18.48 -13.63
C ASN A 119 6.98 -19.09 -13.63
N GLY A 120 7.33 -19.90 -12.63
CA GLY A 120 8.61 -20.57 -12.50
C GLY A 120 9.70 -19.77 -11.78
N SER A 121 9.41 -18.56 -11.28
CA SER A 121 10.32 -17.86 -10.35
C SER A 121 10.19 -18.41 -8.93
N THR A 122 11.20 -18.21 -8.10
CA THR A 122 11.23 -18.69 -6.71
C THR A 122 11.89 -17.65 -5.82
N THR A 123 11.26 -17.32 -4.70
CA THR A 123 11.83 -16.43 -3.67
C THR A 123 12.17 -17.24 -2.44
N GLY A 124 13.42 -17.16 -1.99
CA GLY A 124 13.91 -17.72 -0.75
C GLY A 124 14.15 -16.65 0.31
N TYR A 125 13.91 -17.01 1.57
CA TYR A 125 14.10 -16.16 2.74
C TYR A 125 15.11 -16.80 3.67
N THR A 126 16.18 -16.08 4.02
CA THR A 126 17.16 -16.54 5.00
C THR A 126 17.05 -15.70 6.24
N TYR A 127 16.95 -16.36 7.40
CA TYR A 127 16.87 -15.69 8.70
C TYR A 127 18.15 -15.88 9.51
N ASP A 128 18.50 -14.89 10.33
CA ASP A 128 19.55 -15.04 11.32
C ASP A 128 19.14 -16.05 12.40
N GLY A 129 20.02 -16.99 12.73
CA GLY A 129 19.71 -18.11 13.64
C GLY A 129 19.55 -17.72 15.11
N LYS A 130 19.86 -16.49 15.50
CA LYS A 130 19.80 -16.02 16.91
C LYS A 130 18.70 -14.99 17.11
N THR A 131 18.60 -14.04 16.21
CA THR A 131 17.64 -12.93 16.26
C THR A 131 16.39 -13.21 15.45
N PHE A 132 16.44 -14.21 14.57
CA PHE A 132 15.35 -14.57 13.66
C PHE A 132 15.02 -13.46 12.63
N ARG A 133 15.88 -12.45 12.46
CA ARG A 133 15.64 -11.39 11.47
C ARG A 133 15.88 -11.87 10.04
N LEU A 134 15.15 -11.33 9.08
CA LEU A 134 15.36 -11.63 7.66
C LEU A 134 16.69 -11.04 7.21
N VAL A 135 17.70 -11.87 6.95
CA VAL A 135 19.02 -11.38 6.50
C VAL A 135 19.20 -11.43 4.99
N ARG A 136 18.38 -12.21 4.28
CA ARG A 136 18.43 -12.27 2.81
C ARG A 136 17.07 -12.61 2.20
N LEU A 137 16.71 -11.90 1.14
CA LEU A 137 15.61 -12.22 0.23
C LEU A 137 16.18 -12.42 -1.17
N LEU A 138 16.11 -13.64 -1.68
CA LEU A 138 16.68 -14.03 -2.97
C LEU A 138 15.57 -14.50 -3.91
N THR A 139 15.34 -13.80 -5.01
CA THR A 139 14.44 -14.24 -6.07
C THR A 139 15.21 -14.66 -7.31
N THR A 140 14.92 -15.87 -7.80
CA THR A 140 15.56 -16.46 -8.98
C THR A 140 14.52 -16.97 -9.97
N ARG A 141 14.94 -17.24 -11.21
CA ARG A 141 14.18 -18.01 -12.20
C ARG A 141 15.12 -18.98 -12.92
N ASN A 142 14.57 -19.78 -13.85
CA ASN A 142 15.33 -20.77 -14.62
C ASN A 142 16.10 -21.73 -13.70
N ASN A 143 15.41 -22.26 -12.68
CA ASN A 143 15.97 -23.16 -11.67
C ASN A 143 17.22 -22.61 -10.96
N GLY A 144 17.21 -21.31 -10.65
CA GLY A 144 18.31 -20.65 -9.92
C GLY A 144 19.43 -20.11 -10.80
N ALA A 145 19.38 -20.30 -12.12
CA ALA A 145 20.43 -19.81 -13.03
C ALA A 145 20.43 -18.28 -13.16
N ASP A 146 19.24 -17.68 -13.17
CA ASP A 146 19.08 -16.22 -13.26
C ASP A 146 18.67 -15.67 -11.88
N ILE A 147 19.46 -14.73 -11.37
CA ILE A 147 19.14 -13.98 -10.16
C ILE A 147 18.40 -12.70 -10.57
N LEU A 148 17.19 -12.52 -10.04
CA LEU A 148 16.33 -11.37 -10.36
C LEU A 148 16.39 -10.30 -9.27
N GLN A 149 16.58 -10.70 -8.02
CA GLN A 149 16.65 -9.85 -6.85
C GLN A 149 17.44 -10.59 -5.76
N ASP A 150 18.40 -9.94 -5.09
CA ASP A 150 19.18 -10.56 -4.00
C ASP A 150 19.45 -9.52 -2.91
N LEU A 151 18.43 -9.22 -2.12
CA LEU A 151 18.46 -8.22 -1.06
C LEU A 151 19.09 -8.81 0.19
N ASN A 152 20.18 -8.21 0.67
CA ASN A 152 20.91 -8.62 1.86
C ASN A 152 20.83 -7.50 2.90
N TYR A 153 20.39 -7.85 4.11
CA TYR A 153 20.05 -6.89 5.17
C TYR A 153 21.09 -6.93 6.28
N THR A 154 21.58 -5.75 6.65
CA THR A 154 22.40 -5.57 7.86
C THR A 154 21.63 -4.74 8.87
N TYR A 155 21.72 -5.14 10.14
CA TYR A 155 20.99 -4.55 11.24
C TYR A 155 21.93 -3.97 12.30
N ASP A 156 21.47 -2.93 12.99
CA ASP A 156 22.03 -2.58 14.28
C ASP A 156 21.57 -3.55 15.39
N ALA A 157 22.03 -3.33 16.62
CA ALA A 157 21.71 -4.21 17.73
C ALA A 157 20.21 -4.22 18.10
N VAL A 158 19.49 -3.11 17.86
CA VAL A 158 18.07 -2.99 18.21
C VAL A 158 17.15 -3.51 17.10
N GLY A 159 17.64 -3.56 15.86
CA GLY A 159 16.90 -4.09 14.70
C GLY A 159 16.59 -3.08 13.62
N ASN A 160 17.16 -1.88 13.67
CA ASN A 160 17.05 -0.98 12.53
C ASN A 160 17.92 -1.50 11.39
N VAL A 161 17.39 -1.46 10.17
CA VAL A 161 18.15 -1.82 8.97
C VAL A 161 19.17 -0.73 8.67
N THR A 162 20.46 -1.02 8.80
CA THR A 162 21.55 -0.04 8.54
C THR A 162 22.09 -0.12 7.12
N GLN A 163 21.90 -1.26 6.43
CA GLN A 163 22.34 -1.44 5.04
C GLN A 163 21.47 -2.46 4.31
N ILE A 164 21.21 -2.20 3.04
CA ILE A 164 20.60 -3.13 2.09
C ILE A 164 21.48 -3.20 0.84
N ASP A 165 21.96 -4.39 0.49
CA ASP A 165 22.68 -4.63 -0.76
C ASP A 165 21.85 -5.50 -1.69
N ASP A 166 21.69 -5.09 -2.96
CA ASP A 166 21.05 -5.90 -4.00
C ASP A 166 22.12 -6.54 -4.91
N ASN A 167 22.54 -7.76 -4.58
CA ASN A 167 23.59 -8.48 -5.29
C ASN A 167 23.16 -8.96 -6.69
N ALA A 168 21.87 -8.86 -7.04
CA ALA A 168 21.39 -9.12 -8.39
C ALA A 168 21.75 -7.99 -9.37
N GLN A 169 21.99 -6.79 -8.84
CA GLN A 169 22.23 -5.58 -9.62
C GLN A 169 23.72 -5.33 -9.82
N GLN A 170 24.07 -4.70 -10.93
CA GLN A 170 25.47 -4.39 -11.23
C GLN A 170 25.91 -3.05 -10.65
N THR A 171 27.19 -2.94 -10.33
CA THR A 171 27.83 -1.64 -10.12
C THR A 171 27.93 -0.93 -11.46
N ILE A 172 27.41 0.30 -11.50
CA ILE A 172 27.36 1.12 -12.70
C ILE A 172 28.46 2.18 -12.66
N PHE A 173 29.10 2.39 -13.80
CA PHE A 173 30.08 3.46 -14.00
C PHE A 173 29.47 4.49 -14.92
N PHE A 174 29.15 5.67 -14.40
CA PHE A 174 28.48 6.71 -15.17
C PHE A 174 29.00 8.10 -14.76
N ASN A 175 29.36 8.89 -15.77
CA ASN A 175 29.83 10.28 -15.61
C ASN A 175 30.91 10.47 -14.51
N GLY A 176 31.88 9.55 -14.45
CA GLY A 176 32.97 9.59 -13.45
C GLY A 176 32.61 9.10 -12.05
N SER A 177 31.36 8.67 -11.83
CA SER A 177 30.88 8.09 -10.57
C SER A 177 30.81 6.57 -10.64
N VAL A 178 31.14 5.92 -9.51
CA VAL A 178 30.93 4.48 -9.27
C VAL A 178 29.67 4.34 -8.42
N VAL A 179 28.65 3.65 -8.94
CA VAL A 179 27.32 3.56 -8.35
C VAL A 179 27.02 2.10 -8.03
N SER A 180 27.16 1.75 -6.75
CA SER A 180 26.83 0.40 -6.25
C SER A 180 25.33 0.28 -5.95
N PRO A 181 24.72 -0.92 -6.10
CA PRO A 181 23.35 -1.22 -5.67
C PRO A 181 23.25 -1.42 -4.14
N SER A 182 23.78 -0.45 -3.39
CA SER A 182 23.86 -0.49 -1.93
C SER A 182 23.16 0.73 -1.37
N GLN A 183 22.35 0.52 -0.34
CA GLN A 183 21.72 1.57 0.44
C GLN A 183 22.21 1.50 1.88
N LYS A 184 22.49 2.66 2.48
CA LYS A 184 22.94 2.75 3.87
C LYS A 184 22.12 3.76 4.64
N PHE A 185 21.84 3.46 5.89
CA PHE A 185 20.93 4.21 6.75
C PHE A 185 21.59 4.51 8.09
N GLU A 186 21.39 5.73 8.59
CA GLU A 186 21.83 6.16 9.92
C GLU A 186 20.62 6.73 10.67
N TYR A 187 20.58 6.47 11.98
CA TYR A 187 19.46 6.81 12.85
C TYR A 187 19.92 7.68 14.02
N ASP A 188 19.01 8.50 14.55
CA ASP A 188 19.22 9.15 15.85
C ASP A 188 18.91 8.22 17.03
N ALA A 189 19.07 8.72 18.25
CA ALA A 189 18.81 7.96 19.47
C ALA A 189 17.33 7.60 19.69
N LEU A 190 16.41 8.19 18.94
CA LEU A 190 14.99 7.85 18.92
C LEU A 190 14.64 6.91 17.75
N TYR A 191 15.66 6.39 17.05
CA TYR A 191 15.54 5.54 15.88
C TYR A 191 14.83 6.19 14.68
N ARG A 192 14.87 7.53 14.60
CA ARG A 192 14.41 8.27 13.43
C ARG A 192 15.53 8.30 12.40
N LEU A 193 15.19 8.09 11.13
CA LEU A 193 16.13 8.06 10.02
C LEU A 193 16.72 9.46 9.81
N VAL A 194 18.00 9.65 10.10
CA VAL A 194 18.68 10.95 9.92
C VAL A 194 19.50 11.02 8.64
N LYS A 195 19.87 9.88 8.06
CA LYS A 195 20.59 9.85 6.79
C LYS A 195 20.33 8.57 6.01
N ALA A 196 20.24 8.70 4.70
CA ALA A 196 20.18 7.59 3.77
C ALA A 196 21.06 7.85 2.56
N THR A 197 21.73 6.83 2.07
CA THR A 197 22.44 6.86 0.78
C THR A 197 21.92 5.76 -0.12
N GLY A 198 22.01 5.97 -1.42
CA GLY A 198 21.60 5.00 -2.42
C GLY A 198 21.91 5.48 -3.81
N ARG A 199 21.21 4.91 -4.80
CA ARG A 199 21.33 5.28 -6.20
C ARG A 199 20.01 5.81 -6.74
N GLU A 200 20.12 6.65 -7.74
CA GLU A 200 19.00 7.23 -8.45
C GLU A 200 19.36 7.42 -9.92
N HIS A 201 18.34 7.48 -10.77
CA HIS A 201 18.54 7.80 -12.16
C HIS A 201 18.68 9.31 -12.35
N VAL A 202 19.55 9.74 -13.27
CA VAL A 202 19.87 11.16 -13.48
C VAL A 202 18.68 11.99 -13.98
N SER A 203 17.65 11.34 -14.53
CA SER A 203 16.41 12.00 -14.96
C SER A 203 15.44 12.31 -13.82
N VAL A 204 15.69 11.82 -12.60
CA VAL A 204 15.00 12.34 -11.43
C VAL A 204 15.42 13.81 -11.31
N ASN A 205 14.45 14.72 -11.48
CA ASN A 205 14.65 16.16 -11.40
C ASN A 205 15.38 16.49 -10.09
N ALA A 206 16.67 16.72 -10.23
CA ALA A 206 17.61 16.85 -9.14
C ALA A 206 17.70 18.27 -8.63
N ASP A 207 17.31 19.24 -9.45
CA ASP A 207 17.57 20.67 -9.22
C ASP A 207 16.39 21.40 -8.55
N SER A 208 15.29 20.69 -8.33
CA SER A 208 14.11 21.14 -7.58
C SER A 208 13.50 19.93 -6.87
N GLU A 209 12.73 20.16 -5.80
CA GLU A 209 11.85 19.09 -5.30
C GLU A 209 11.03 18.54 -6.47
N PRO A 210 10.76 17.23 -6.54
CA PRO A 210 9.67 16.74 -7.38
C PRO A 210 8.38 17.36 -6.82
N GLU A 211 7.96 18.51 -7.35
CA GLU A 211 6.60 19.02 -7.13
C GLU A 211 5.67 17.88 -7.46
N ALA A 212 5.00 17.30 -6.45
CA ALA A 212 4.21 16.06 -6.52
C ALA A 212 3.93 15.58 -7.95
N GLU A 213 4.93 14.91 -8.52
CA GLU A 213 4.96 14.78 -9.97
C GLU A 213 3.84 13.82 -10.35
N GLY A 214 2.85 14.37 -11.06
CA GLY A 214 1.94 13.55 -11.84
C GLY A 214 2.82 12.85 -12.85
N TYR A 215 2.82 11.52 -12.79
CA TYR A 215 3.43 10.60 -13.75
C TYR A 215 4.46 11.25 -14.69
N ASN A 216 5.69 11.49 -14.23
CA ASN A 216 6.72 12.01 -15.13
C ASN A 216 7.28 10.87 -15.98
N ALA A 217 6.87 10.84 -17.25
CA ALA A 217 7.36 9.88 -18.22
C ALA A 217 8.89 9.92 -18.37
N ALA A 218 9.57 11.01 -17.97
CA ALA A 218 11.02 11.12 -17.96
C ALA A 218 11.70 10.28 -16.86
N GLN A 219 10.99 9.89 -15.79
CA GLN A 219 11.51 8.96 -14.77
C GLN A 219 11.53 7.51 -15.26
N ILE A 220 10.81 7.21 -16.34
CA ILE A 220 10.91 5.93 -17.04
C ILE A 220 12.07 6.08 -18.02
N SER A 221 13.14 5.35 -17.80
CA SER A 221 14.18 5.17 -18.81
C SER A 221 14.09 3.74 -19.36
N PRO A 222 13.26 3.47 -20.39
CA PRO A 222 13.20 2.13 -20.97
C PRO A 222 14.52 1.72 -21.65
N GLN A 223 15.48 2.64 -21.81
CA GLN A 223 16.65 2.45 -22.68
C GLN A 223 18.01 2.86 -22.07
N ASP A 224 18.07 3.61 -20.97
CA ASP A 224 19.35 3.92 -20.31
C ASP A 224 19.30 3.60 -18.81
N GLY A 225 19.34 2.31 -18.48
CA GLY A 225 19.51 1.85 -17.10
C GLY A 225 20.90 2.10 -16.52
N THR A 226 21.80 2.75 -17.27
CA THR A 226 23.17 3.03 -16.86
C THR A 226 23.39 4.47 -16.44
N ALA A 227 22.46 5.38 -16.73
CA ALA A 227 22.53 6.77 -16.32
C ALA A 227 22.15 6.98 -14.85
N MET A 228 22.90 6.32 -13.97
CA MET A 228 22.71 6.33 -12.52
C MET A 228 23.74 7.23 -11.84
N ARG A 229 23.37 7.78 -10.68
CA ARG A 229 24.28 8.48 -9.77
C ARG A 229 23.99 8.10 -8.32
N ASN A 230 24.95 8.37 -7.44
CA ASN A 230 24.74 8.22 -6.00
C ASN A 230 24.00 9.44 -5.44
N TYR A 231 23.15 9.21 -4.45
CA TYR A 231 22.55 10.26 -3.65
C TYR A 231 22.84 10.07 -2.16
N ALA A 232 22.75 11.18 -1.41
CA ALA A 232 22.56 11.17 0.04
C ALA A 232 21.39 12.07 0.41
N ARG A 233 20.50 11.60 1.29
CA ARG A 233 19.46 12.39 1.93
C ARG A 233 19.73 12.47 3.42
N GLU A 234 19.61 13.66 4.00
CA GLU A 234 19.78 13.92 5.43
C GLU A 234 18.53 14.63 5.95
N TRP A 235 18.06 14.26 7.15
CA TRP A 235 16.86 14.80 7.77
C TRP A 235 17.17 15.38 9.15
N GLU A 236 16.58 16.54 9.41
CA GLU A 236 16.56 17.15 10.74
C GLU A 236 15.12 17.14 11.26
N TYR A 237 14.95 16.70 12.50
CA TYR A 237 13.65 16.63 13.15
C TYR A 237 13.56 17.63 14.30
N ASP A 238 12.35 18.11 14.59
CA ASP A 238 12.06 18.75 15.86
C ASP A 238 11.89 17.70 16.99
N SER A 239 11.59 18.19 18.20
CA SER A 239 11.41 17.34 19.38
C SER A 239 10.18 16.43 19.33
N VAL A 240 9.24 16.68 18.42
CA VAL A 240 7.99 15.90 18.28
C VAL A 240 7.92 15.16 16.95
N GLY A 241 9.06 15.04 16.23
CA GLY A 241 9.17 14.21 15.04
C GLY A 241 8.72 14.86 13.73
N ASN A 242 8.46 16.16 13.70
CA ASN A 242 8.29 16.85 12.42
C ASN A 242 9.66 16.98 11.73
N ILE A 243 9.72 16.72 10.42
CA ILE A 243 10.91 16.94 9.60
C ILE A 243 11.06 18.45 9.36
N LEU A 244 12.02 19.10 10.00
CA LEU A 244 12.32 20.52 9.82
C LEU A 244 13.03 20.79 8.49
N SER A 245 13.94 19.89 8.10
CA SER A 245 14.67 20.03 6.84
C SER A 245 15.00 18.67 6.24
N MET A 246 15.09 18.64 4.90
CA MET A 246 15.65 17.52 4.14
C MET A 246 16.66 18.05 3.15
N ILE A 247 17.90 17.55 3.23
CA ILE A 247 19.00 17.90 2.34
C ILE A 247 19.21 16.74 1.38
N HIS A 248 19.14 17.01 0.08
CA HIS A 248 19.43 16.03 -0.96
C HIS A 248 20.74 16.40 -1.66
N LYS A 249 21.71 15.48 -1.66
CA LYS A 249 23.05 15.64 -2.22
C LYS A 249 23.27 14.64 -3.34
N PHE A 250 23.82 15.10 -4.47
CA PHE A 250 24.14 14.28 -5.63
C PHE A 250 25.28 14.91 -6.43
N ASN A 251 26.26 14.13 -6.91
CA ASN A 251 27.36 14.61 -7.76
C ASN A 251 28.05 15.93 -7.31
N GLY A 252 28.19 16.16 -6.00
CA GLY A 252 28.77 17.40 -5.45
C GLY A 252 27.83 18.61 -5.42
N SER A 253 26.63 18.49 -5.99
CA SER A 253 25.52 19.42 -5.86
C SER A 253 24.62 19.04 -4.68
N GLN A 254 23.80 20.00 -4.23
CA GLN A 254 22.75 19.75 -3.26
C GLN A 254 21.62 20.78 -3.35
N TRP A 255 20.46 20.39 -2.84
CA TRP A 255 19.40 21.32 -2.44
C TRP A 255 18.87 20.96 -1.07
N THR A 256 18.17 21.91 -0.47
CA THR A 256 17.55 21.74 0.86
C THR A 256 16.11 22.17 0.78
N ARG A 257 15.21 21.29 1.22
CA ARG A 257 13.83 21.62 1.54
C ARG A 257 13.74 21.96 3.01
N ARG A 258 13.19 23.12 3.33
CA ARG A 258 12.89 23.55 4.70
C ARG A 258 11.39 23.56 4.90
N ASN A 259 10.93 22.96 5.99
CA ASN A 259 9.52 22.86 6.31
C ASN A 259 9.17 23.88 7.40
N ALA A 260 8.04 24.55 7.23
CA ALA A 260 7.44 25.43 8.21
C ALA A 260 6.20 24.75 8.81
N TYR A 261 6.09 24.81 10.12
CA TYR A 261 4.98 24.24 10.87
C TYR A 261 4.17 25.34 11.55
N ALA A 262 2.88 25.09 11.76
CA ALA A 262 2.05 25.96 12.58
C ALA A 262 2.61 26.04 14.02
N THR A 263 2.50 27.19 14.67
CA THR A 263 3.05 27.40 16.03
C THR A 263 2.26 26.70 17.13
N ASP A 264 1.07 26.20 16.80
CA ASP A 264 0.09 25.63 17.72
C ASP A 264 -0.15 24.12 17.50
N SER A 265 0.49 23.51 16.50
CA SER A 265 0.18 22.14 16.05
C SER A 265 1.28 21.58 15.13
N ASN A 266 1.16 20.30 14.76
CA ASN A 266 2.08 19.61 13.85
C ASN A 266 1.73 19.78 12.35
N ARG A 267 0.87 20.76 12.02
CA ARG A 267 0.45 21.05 10.64
C ARG A 267 1.58 21.69 9.85
N LEU A 268 1.98 21.05 8.75
CA LEU A 268 2.95 21.59 7.79
C LEU A 268 2.30 22.73 7.03
N THR A 269 2.71 23.98 7.23
CA THR A 269 2.10 25.16 6.58
C THR A 269 2.82 25.55 5.28
N GLY A 270 4.10 25.19 5.15
CA GLY A 270 4.85 25.44 3.92
C GLY A 270 6.13 24.63 3.80
N THR A 271 6.61 24.49 2.57
CA THR A 271 7.93 23.96 2.24
C THR A 271 8.67 24.96 1.35
N THR A 272 9.97 25.16 1.58
CA THR A 272 10.79 26.10 0.81
C THR A 272 12.03 25.40 0.26
N VAL A 273 12.24 25.50 -1.06
CA VAL A 273 13.46 25.07 -1.76
C VAL A 273 14.00 26.26 -2.55
N GLY A 274 15.23 26.68 -2.23
CA GLY A 274 15.81 27.89 -2.81
C GLY A 274 14.96 29.12 -2.48
N GLN A 275 14.35 29.74 -3.50
CA GLN A 275 13.45 30.89 -3.36
C GLN A 275 11.97 30.53 -3.53
N THR A 276 11.67 29.27 -3.85
CA THR A 276 10.30 28.80 -4.11
C THR A 276 9.70 28.28 -2.80
N THR A 277 8.53 28.80 -2.44
CA THR A 277 7.76 28.32 -1.29
C THR A 277 6.43 27.77 -1.76
N ALA A 278 6.18 26.52 -1.38
CA ALA A 278 4.93 25.80 -1.51
C ALA A 278 4.15 25.92 -0.20
N ASN A 279 2.84 26.19 -0.28
CA ASN A 279 1.98 26.36 0.90
C ASN A 279 0.93 25.25 0.99
N PHE A 280 0.52 24.96 2.22
CA PHE A 280 -0.49 23.96 2.53
C PHE A 280 -1.55 24.60 3.43
N THR A 281 -2.82 24.32 3.15
CA THR A 281 -3.93 24.78 3.99
C THR A 281 -4.64 23.59 4.62
N TYR A 282 -5.42 23.83 5.67
CA TYR A 282 -6.10 22.79 6.42
C TYR A 282 -7.53 23.19 6.73
N ASN A 283 -8.40 22.19 6.85
CA ASN A 283 -9.72 22.37 7.44
C ASN A 283 -9.61 22.55 8.98
N SER A 284 -10.74 22.76 9.65
CA SER A 284 -10.80 22.93 11.11
C SER A 284 -10.44 21.68 11.91
N HIS A 285 -10.52 20.49 11.30
CA HIS A 285 -10.22 19.21 11.96
C HIS A 285 -8.76 18.77 11.78
N GLY A 286 -7.99 19.46 10.93
CA GLY A 286 -6.58 19.20 10.71
C GLY A 286 -6.26 18.38 9.46
N SER A 287 -7.22 18.17 8.56
CA SER A 287 -6.96 17.56 7.25
C SER A 287 -6.56 18.61 6.22
N MET A 288 -5.58 18.31 5.36
CA MET A 288 -5.11 19.24 4.33
C MET A 288 -6.24 19.60 3.37
N ALA A 289 -6.51 20.90 3.21
CA ALA A 289 -7.53 21.45 2.31
C ALA A 289 -6.96 21.89 0.95
N SER A 290 -5.65 22.10 0.86
CA SER A 290 -4.93 22.29 -0.40
C SER A 290 -3.44 22.04 -0.23
N MET A 291 -2.76 21.74 -1.35
CA MET A 291 -1.32 21.60 -1.48
C MET A 291 -0.89 22.13 -2.87
N PRO A 292 0.41 22.31 -3.18
CA PRO A 292 0.85 23.07 -4.36
C PRO A 292 0.23 22.62 -5.70
N HIS A 293 0.07 21.33 -5.92
CA HIS A 293 -0.54 20.76 -7.13
C HIS A 293 -2.03 20.46 -6.98
N LEU A 294 -2.60 20.50 -5.77
CA LEU A 294 -4.02 20.27 -5.51
C LEU A 294 -4.66 21.53 -4.95
N SER A 295 -5.38 22.25 -5.81
CA SER A 295 -6.03 23.50 -5.44
C SER A 295 -7.19 23.30 -4.46
N ALA A 296 -7.74 22.09 -4.40
CA ALA A 296 -8.76 21.71 -3.43
C ALA A 296 -8.56 20.25 -2.99
N MET A 297 -8.84 20.01 -1.72
CA MET A 297 -8.94 18.70 -1.08
C MET A 297 -10.11 18.76 -0.10
N ASP A 298 -11.24 18.18 -0.48
CA ASP A 298 -12.45 18.20 0.34
C ASP A 298 -12.64 16.88 1.06
N TRP A 299 -13.16 16.98 2.28
CA TRP A 299 -13.31 15.87 3.22
C TRP A 299 -14.80 15.68 3.54
N ASP A 300 -15.21 14.44 3.75
CA ASP A 300 -16.55 14.14 4.23
C ASP A 300 -16.68 14.31 5.75
N PHE A 301 -17.87 14.00 6.30
CA PHE A 301 -18.15 14.14 7.73
C PHE A 301 -17.34 13.18 8.62
N ALA A 302 -16.74 12.14 8.03
CA ALA A 302 -15.93 11.13 8.70
C ALA A 302 -14.43 11.36 8.46
N GLU A 303 -14.05 12.56 7.98
CA GLU A 303 -12.68 12.91 7.61
C GLU A 303 -12.05 11.94 6.60
N LYS A 304 -12.84 11.48 5.62
CA LYS A 304 -12.32 10.79 4.42
C LYS A 304 -12.23 11.75 3.25
N LEU A 305 -11.11 11.68 2.52
CA LEU A 305 -10.88 12.52 1.34
C LEU A 305 -11.89 12.17 0.26
N ARG A 306 -12.86 13.03 0.00
CA ARG A 306 -13.96 12.75 -0.95
C ARG A 306 -13.76 13.39 -2.32
N HIS A 307 -12.92 14.42 -2.41
CA HIS A 307 -12.68 15.14 -3.65
C HIS A 307 -11.32 15.84 -3.67
N ILE A 308 -10.68 15.88 -4.84
CA ILE A 308 -9.52 16.73 -5.13
C ILE A 308 -9.67 17.43 -6.48
N THR A 309 -9.02 18.59 -6.60
CA THR A 309 -8.87 19.31 -7.87
C THR A 309 -7.39 19.50 -8.19
N ARG A 310 -6.96 19.02 -9.37
CA ARG A 310 -5.62 19.22 -9.94
C ARG A 310 -5.72 19.88 -11.31
N GLY A 311 -5.53 21.20 -11.36
CA GLY A 311 -5.71 21.95 -12.60
C GLY A 311 -7.15 21.82 -13.11
N THR A 312 -7.34 21.14 -14.24
CA THR A 312 -8.69 20.84 -14.79
C THR A 312 -9.15 19.40 -14.51
N THR A 313 -8.36 18.62 -13.78
CA THR A 313 -8.72 17.25 -13.39
C THR A 313 -9.42 17.29 -12.03
N GLU A 314 -10.63 16.76 -11.98
CA GLU A 314 -11.35 16.51 -10.74
C GLU A 314 -11.29 15.02 -10.42
N ALA A 315 -11.14 14.67 -9.14
CA ALA A 315 -11.29 13.29 -8.72
C ALA A 315 -12.11 13.15 -7.46
N TYR A 316 -13.00 12.15 -7.44
CA TYR A 316 -13.95 11.89 -6.39
C TYR A 316 -13.74 10.48 -5.84
N TYR A 317 -13.91 10.32 -4.54
CA TYR A 317 -13.73 9.05 -3.84
C TYR A 317 -14.95 8.74 -2.98
N ASN A 318 -15.32 7.47 -2.93
CA ASN A 318 -16.37 6.96 -2.05
C ASN A 318 -15.82 5.84 -1.17
N TYR A 319 -16.38 5.74 0.03
CA TYR A 319 -15.95 4.80 1.06
C TYR A 319 -17.16 4.06 1.62
N ASP A 320 -16.98 2.80 1.99
CA ASP A 320 -17.97 2.03 2.75
C ASP A 320 -18.09 2.51 4.21
N GLY A 321 -18.96 1.85 4.98
CA GLY A 321 -19.17 2.17 6.39
C GLY A 321 -17.95 1.97 7.30
N ASN A 322 -16.94 1.21 6.85
CA ASN A 322 -15.67 1.00 7.56
C ASN A 322 -14.58 1.99 7.10
N GLY A 323 -14.91 2.92 6.20
CA GLY A 323 -13.97 3.89 5.67
C GLY A 323 -13.03 3.33 4.58
N ILE A 324 -13.33 2.16 4.02
CA ILE A 324 -12.56 1.56 2.93
C ILE A 324 -13.08 2.05 1.59
N ARG A 325 -12.17 2.45 0.70
CA ARG A 325 -12.49 3.04 -0.60
C ARG A 325 -13.14 2.01 -1.50
N THR A 326 -14.37 2.30 -1.94
CA THR A 326 -15.17 1.45 -2.84
C THR A 326 -15.22 1.98 -4.26
N ARG A 327 -15.01 3.29 -4.46
CA ARG A 327 -15.03 3.91 -5.78
C ARG A 327 -14.07 5.07 -5.89
N LYS A 328 -13.52 5.22 -7.09
CA LYS A 328 -12.77 6.39 -7.53
C LYS A 328 -13.28 6.85 -8.90
N VAL A 329 -13.49 8.14 -9.08
CA VAL A 329 -13.92 8.73 -10.35
C VAL A 329 -13.02 9.90 -10.68
N VAL A 330 -12.30 9.84 -11.80
CA VAL A 330 -11.43 10.91 -12.30
C VAL A 330 -12.06 11.50 -13.56
N VAL A 331 -12.25 12.81 -13.58
CA VAL A 331 -12.85 13.55 -14.70
C VAL A 331 -11.82 14.53 -15.25
N LYS A 332 -11.50 14.42 -16.54
CA LYS A 332 -10.57 15.29 -17.25
C LYS A 332 -10.95 15.43 -18.72
N ASN A 333 -11.14 16.66 -19.21
CA ASN A 333 -11.34 16.98 -20.63
C ASN A 333 -12.39 16.09 -21.35
N GLY A 334 -13.58 15.89 -20.76
CA GLY A 334 -14.64 15.06 -21.34
C GLY A 334 -14.41 13.54 -21.22
N VAL A 335 -13.32 13.12 -20.58
CA VAL A 335 -13.05 11.74 -20.20
C VAL A 335 -13.42 11.54 -18.73
N THR A 336 -14.14 10.45 -18.44
CA THR A 336 -14.42 9.99 -17.08
C THR A 336 -13.84 8.60 -16.90
N GLU A 337 -12.92 8.45 -15.95
CA GLU A 337 -12.33 7.17 -15.56
C GLU A 337 -12.91 6.77 -14.19
N THR A 338 -13.73 5.73 -14.15
CA THR A 338 -14.28 5.18 -12.91
C THR A 338 -13.56 3.89 -12.57
N ARG A 339 -13.18 3.72 -11.30
CA ARG A 339 -12.74 2.44 -10.75
C ARG A 339 -13.64 2.03 -9.59
N LEU A 340 -14.13 0.81 -9.64
CA LEU A 340 -14.83 0.14 -8.55
C LEU A 340 -13.84 -0.79 -7.85
N TYR A 341 -13.77 -0.71 -6.53
CA TYR A 341 -12.98 -1.58 -5.68
C TYR A 341 -13.92 -2.54 -4.96
N LEU A 342 -13.81 -3.82 -5.27
CA LEU A 342 -14.69 -4.89 -4.81
C LEU A 342 -13.85 -5.90 -4.02
N GLY A 343 -13.07 -5.41 -3.05
CA GLY A 343 -12.09 -6.20 -2.31
C GLY A 343 -10.91 -6.62 -3.19
N GLY A 344 -10.71 -7.93 -3.37
CA GLY A 344 -9.64 -8.49 -4.23
C GLY A 344 -9.88 -8.36 -5.73
N PHE A 345 -10.93 -7.67 -6.17
CA PHE A 345 -11.29 -7.50 -7.58
C PHE A 345 -11.64 -6.04 -7.87
N GLU A 346 -11.29 -5.55 -9.05
CA GLU A 346 -11.54 -4.18 -9.45
C GLU A 346 -12.04 -4.10 -10.89
N ILE A 347 -12.90 -3.12 -11.15
CA ILE A 347 -13.37 -2.81 -12.50
C ILE A 347 -13.03 -1.37 -12.79
N TRP A 348 -12.22 -1.14 -13.82
CA TRP A 348 -11.92 0.18 -14.33
C TRP A 348 -12.65 0.41 -15.65
N ARG A 349 -13.36 1.53 -15.76
CA ARG A 349 -14.12 1.96 -16.93
C ARG A 349 -13.67 3.35 -17.34
N LYS A 350 -13.37 3.52 -18.62
CA LYS A 350 -13.13 4.83 -19.23
C LYS A 350 -14.27 5.15 -20.17
N SER A 351 -14.92 6.28 -19.95
CA SER A 351 -15.92 6.82 -20.85
C SER A 351 -15.45 8.13 -21.47
N VAL A 352 -15.74 8.34 -22.75
CA VAL A 352 -15.46 9.59 -23.47
C VAL A 352 -16.80 10.19 -23.88
N ASN A 353 -17.08 11.41 -23.42
CA ASN A 353 -18.36 12.10 -23.65
C ASN A 353 -19.59 11.25 -23.27
N GLY A 354 -19.48 10.48 -22.18
CA GLY A 354 -20.56 9.63 -21.67
C GLY A 354 -20.67 8.24 -22.31
N MET A 355 -19.88 7.91 -23.33
CA MET A 355 -19.87 6.58 -23.96
C MET A 355 -18.69 5.76 -23.44
N LEU A 356 -18.92 4.49 -23.07
CA LEU A 356 -17.88 3.57 -22.63
C LEU A 356 -16.89 3.30 -23.77
N GLU A 357 -15.62 3.60 -23.54
CA GLU A 357 -14.53 3.48 -24.51
C GLU A 357 -13.63 2.29 -24.19
N ALA A 358 -13.36 2.05 -22.90
CA ALA A 358 -12.55 0.93 -22.46
C ALA A 358 -12.98 0.43 -21.09
N GLU A 359 -12.83 -0.87 -20.87
CA GLU A 359 -13.09 -1.52 -19.58
C GLU A 359 -12.00 -2.55 -19.30
N ARG A 360 -11.53 -2.58 -18.05
CA ARG A 360 -10.51 -3.50 -17.57
C ARG A 360 -10.89 -4.06 -16.21
N GLU A 361 -10.92 -5.38 -16.13
CA GLU A 361 -11.00 -6.13 -14.88
C GLU A 361 -9.59 -6.30 -14.30
N THR A 362 -9.45 -6.18 -12.98
CA THR A 362 -8.20 -6.45 -12.26
C THR A 362 -8.48 -7.41 -11.12
N LEU A 363 -7.83 -8.58 -11.12
CA LEU A 363 -7.86 -9.53 -10.01
C LEU A 363 -6.57 -9.43 -9.20
N HIS A 364 -6.68 -9.36 -7.88
CA HIS A 364 -5.57 -9.51 -6.95
C HIS A 364 -5.46 -10.98 -6.53
N VAL A 365 -4.28 -11.56 -6.73
CA VAL A 365 -3.95 -12.88 -6.22
C VAL A 365 -3.09 -12.71 -4.97
N MET A 366 -3.61 -13.19 -3.86
CA MET A 366 -2.99 -13.10 -2.53
C MET A 366 -2.37 -14.45 -2.15
N ASP A 367 -1.37 -14.40 -1.27
CA ASP A 367 -0.66 -15.60 -0.79
C ASP A 367 -0.84 -15.88 0.70
N ASP A 368 -1.94 -15.43 1.33
CA ASP A 368 -2.21 -15.40 2.79
C ASP A 368 -1.61 -14.23 3.57
N ARG A 369 -0.53 -13.61 3.10
CA ARG A 369 0.09 -12.44 3.75
C ARG A 369 -0.05 -11.18 2.93
N LYS A 370 0.12 -11.29 1.61
CA LYS A 370 0.22 -10.15 0.72
C LYS A 370 -0.19 -10.50 -0.70
N ARG A 371 -0.27 -9.47 -1.53
CA ARG A 371 -0.51 -9.63 -2.97
C ARG A 371 0.76 -10.09 -3.66
N ILE A 372 0.65 -11.18 -4.41
CA ILE A 372 1.78 -11.76 -5.17
C ILE A 372 1.64 -11.57 -6.66
N ALA A 373 0.42 -11.35 -7.16
CA ALA A 373 0.19 -11.07 -8.56
C ALA A 373 -1.07 -10.25 -8.76
N ILE A 374 -1.08 -9.54 -9.87
CA ILE A 374 -2.26 -8.90 -10.43
C ILE A 374 -2.54 -9.54 -11.78
N VAL A 375 -3.82 -9.79 -12.07
CA VAL A 375 -4.26 -10.23 -13.39
C VAL A 375 -5.15 -9.16 -13.99
N GLU A 376 -4.67 -8.54 -15.07
CA GLU A 376 -5.42 -7.53 -15.81
C GLU A 376 -6.08 -8.14 -17.04
N THR A 377 -7.36 -7.89 -17.25
CA THR A 377 -8.10 -8.35 -18.43
C THR A 377 -8.83 -7.19 -19.07
N LEU A 378 -8.47 -6.83 -20.31
CA LEU A 378 -9.18 -5.82 -21.09
C LEU A 378 -10.44 -6.44 -21.71
N THR A 379 -11.62 -5.95 -21.32
CA THR A 379 -12.92 -6.49 -21.71
C THR A 379 -13.64 -5.62 -22.73
N VAL A 380 -13.33 -4.33 -22.77
CA VAL A 380 -13.79 -3.39 -23.79
C VAL A 380 -12.61 -2.57 -24.28
N GLU A 381 -12.49 -2.41 -25.60
CA GLU A 381 -11.47 -1.59 -26.24
C GLU A 381 -12.08 -0.85 -27.44
N ASN A 382 -11.81 0.46 -27.57
CA ASN A 382 -12.35 1.32 -28.62
C ASN A 382 -13.89 1.22 -28.73
N ALA A 383 -14.57 1.25 -27.58
CA ALA A 383 -16.02 1.11 -27.43
C ALA A 383 -16.61 -0.22 -27.92
N VAL A 384 -15.78 -1.27 -28.11
CA VAL A 384 -16.21 -2.59 -28.55
C VAL A 384 -15.82 -3.65 -27.51
N ALA A 385 -16.75 -4.55 -27.19
CA ALA A 385 -16.46 -5.69 -26.33
C ALA A 385 -15.40 -6.60 -26.97
N VAL A 386 -14.37 -6.94 -26.21
CA VAL A 386 -13.31 -7.87 -26.63
C VAL A 386 -13.91 -9.28 -26.63
N ALA A 387 -14.05 -9.88 -27.80
CA ALA A 387 -14.73 -11.17 -27.96
C ALA A 387 -14.07 -12.32 -27.18
N ALA A 388 -12.74 -12.29 -27.04
CA ALA A 388 -11.97 -13.26 -26.27
C ALA A 388 -10.93 -12.53 -25.41
N PRO A 389 -11.33 -11.97 -24.25
CA PRO A 389 -10.42 -11.23 -23.39
C PRO A 389 -9.28 -12.13 -22.89
N VAL A 390 -8.05 -11.65 -22.98
CA VAL A 390 -6.85 -12.39 -22.55
C VAL A 390 -6.36 -11.83 -21.21
N PRO A 391 -6.38 -12.63 -20.13
CA PRO A 391 -5.81 -12.21 -18.85
C PRO A 391 -4.29 -12.11 -18.92
N VAL A 392 -3.74 -10.98 -18.49
CA VAL A 392 -2.29 -10.71 -18.41
C VAL A 392 -1.86 -10.72 -16.95
N GLN A 393 -0.88 -11.55 -16.63
CA GLN A 393 -0.36 -11.72 -15.27
C GLN A 393 0.81 -10.77 -15.02
N ARG A 394 0.82 -10.16 -13.84
CA ARG A 394 1.90 -9.31 -13.31
C ARG A 394 2.23 -9.79 -11.90
N TYR A 395 3.21 -10.67 -11.76
CA TYR A 395 3.74 -11.09 -10.48
C TYR A 395 4.46 -9.90 -9.83
N GLN A 396 4.19 -9.65 -8.56
CA GLN A 396 4.73 -8.54 -7.79
C GLN A 396 5.74 -9.06 -6.78
N LEU A 397 7.01 -8.77 -7.01
CA LEU A 397 8.11 -9.13 -6.11
C LEU A 397 8.54 -7.89 -5.35
N ASP A 398 8.46 -7.97 -4.03
CA ASP A 398 8.65 -6.86 -3.13
C ASP A 398 9.97 -6.94 -2.34
N ASN A 399 10.26 -5.87 -1.60
CA ASN A 399 11.29 -5.87 -0.58
C ASN A 399 10.70 -6.26 0.78
N HIS A 400 11.49 -6.15 1.85
CA HIS A 400 11.04 -6.44 3.20
C HIS A 400 9.77 -5.66 3.54
N LEU A 401 9.69 -4.36 3.24
CA LEU A 401 8.54 -3.46 3.51
C LEU A 401 7.27 -3.76 2.68
N GLY A 402 7.28 -4.77 1.82
CA GLY A 402 6.19 -4.99 0.87
C GLY A 402 6.18 -4.01 -0.30
N SER A 403 7.23 -3.20 -0.47
CA SER A 403 7.34 -2.29 -1.63
C SER A 403 7.68 -3.09 -2.88
N VAL A 404 6.80 -3.05 -3.88
CA VAL A 404 6.93 -3.84 -5.12
C VAL A 404 8.14 -3.33 -5.90
N SER A 405 9.24 -4.07 -5.89
CA SER A 405 10.50 -3.66 -6.52
C SER A 405 10.60 -4.17 -7.96
N LEU A 406 10.02 -5.33 -8.25
CA LEU A 406 10.09 -5.98 -9.57
C LEU A 406 8.72 -6.56 -9.96
N GLU A 407 8.32 -6.36 -11.22
CA GLU A 407 7.16 -7.03 -11.80
C GLU A 407 7.60 -8.02 -12.88
N LEU A 408 7.06 -9.25 -12.84
CA LEU A 408 7.30 -10.28 -13.84
C LEU A 408 6.01 -10.66 -14.56
N ASP A 409 6.10 -11.05 -15.83
CA ASP A 409 4.98 -11.65 -16.55
C ASP A 409 4.80 -13.15 -16.24
N GLY A 410 3.79 -13.78 -16.84
CA GLY A 410 3.50 -15.20 -16.69
C GLY A 410 4.60 -16.15 -17.19
N SER A 411 5.62 -15.64 -17.87
CA SER A 411 6.82 -16.39 -18.30
C SER A 411 8.07 -15.95 -17.52
N ALA A 412 7.89 -15.27 -16.39
CA ALA A 412 8.95 -14.72 -15.55
C ALA A 412 9.87 -13.70 -16.26
N ASN A 413 9.42 -13.05 -17.33
CA ASN A 413 10.16 -11.93 -17.92
C ASN A 413 9.88 -10.63 -17.17
N VAL A 414 10.90 -9.79 -17.03
CA VAL A 414 10.79 -8.50 -16.34
C VAL A 414 9.87 -7.57 -17.13
N ILE A 415 8.82 -7.08 -16.47
CA ILE A 415 7.93 -6.02 -16.96
C ILE A 415 8.48 -4.67 -16.53
N SER A 416 8.67 -4.50 -15.22
CA SER A 416 9.13 -3.25 -14.61
C SER A 416 10.02 -3.50 -13.39
N TYR A 417 10.91 -2.56 -13.12
CA TYR A 417 11.74 -2.47 -11.93
C TYR A 417 11.62 -1.07 -11.34
N GLU A 418 11.56 -0.95 -10.02
CA GLU A 418 11.42 0.32 -9.32
C GLU A 418 12.18 0.31 -7.98
N GLU A 419 12.92 1.38 -7.74
CA GLU A 419 13.56 1.67 -6.45
C GLU A 419 12.93 2.91 -5.82
N TYR A 420 12.93 2.94 -4.49
CA TYR A 420 12.32 3.98 -3.70
C TYR A 420 13.37 4.67 -2.82
N TYR A 421 13.24 5.99 -2.68
CA TYR A 421 13.78 6.69 -1.52
C TYR A 421 13.10 6.15 -0.25
N PRO A 422 13.72 6.32 0.94
CA PRO A 422 13.20 5.76 2.18
C PRO A 422 11.74 6.08 2.46
N TYR A 423 11.30 7.32 2.20
CA TYR A 423 9.92 7.76 2.43
C TYR A 423 8.94 7.47 1.27
N GLY A 424 9.33 6.68 0.27
CA GLY A 424 8.39 6.10 -0.72
C GLY A 424 8.25 6.81 -2.07
N ASP A 425 8.98 7.90 -2.29
CA ASP A 425 9.16 8.44 -3.64
C ASP A 425 10.09 7.56 -4.47
N THR A 426 9.90 7.56 -5.79
CA THR A 426 10.70 6.77 -6.73
C THR A 426 12.09 7.39 -6.94
N SER A 427 13.16 6.63 -6.71
CA SER A 427 14.54 7.03 -7.05
C SER A 427 14.95 6.55 -8.44
N TYR A 428 14.37 5.44 -8.89
CA TYR A 428 14.63 4.87 -10.20
C TYR A 428 13.46 3.99 -10.64
N ARG A 429 13.12 4.06 -11.93
CA ARG A 429 12.10 3.21 -12.53
C ARG A 429 12.46 2.87 -13.97
N ALA A 430 12.35 1.59 -14.31
CA ALA A 430 12.63 1.09 -15.64
C ALA A 430 11.73 -0.10 -15.97
N GLY A 431 11.79 -0.54 -17.22
CA GLY A 431 11.04 -1.69 -17.70
C GLY A 431 11.15 -1.83 -19.21
N ARG A 432 10.56 -2.90 -19.75
CA ARG A 432 10.71 -3.25 -21.17
C ARG A 432 10.06 -2.24 -22.14
N ASN A 433 9.02 -1.53 -21.70
CA ASN A 433 8.45 -0.40 -22.45
C ASN A 433 7.68 0.55 -21.51
N ALA A 434 7.49 1.80 -21.96
CA ALA A 434 6.85 2.84 -21.15
C ALA A 434 5.37 2.57 -20.85
N SER A 435 4.63 1.92 -21.77
CA SER A 435 3.19 1.68 -21.63
C SER A 435 2.87 0.70 -20.49
N GLU A 436 3.64 -0.38 -20.37
CA GLU A 436 3.44 -1.34 -19.27
C GLU A 436 4.00 -0.85 -17.96
N VAL A 437 5.09 -0.07 -17.99
CA VAL A 437 5.58 0.59 -16.77
C VAL A 437 4.53 1.57 -16.25
N SER A 438 3.82 2.30 -17.12
CA SER A 438 2.73 3.19 -16.68
C SER A 438 1.56 2.51 -16.01
N GLN A 439 1.36 1.22 -16.25
CA GLN A 439 0.22 0.51 -15.67
C GLN A 439 0.46 0.05 -14.23
N LYS A 440 1.69 0.14 -13.69
CA LYS A 440 1.96 -0.25 -12.31
C LYS A 440 1.40 0.78 -11.31
N ARG A 441 0.36 0.36 -10.59
CA ARG A 441 -0.39 1.16 -9.62
C ARG A 441 0.04 0.96 -8.17
N TYR A 442 0.30 -0.28 -7.77
CA TYR A 442 0.73 -0.62 -6.43
C TYR A 442 2.25 -0.63 -6.36
N ARG A 443 2.81 0.15 -5.44
CA ARG A 443 4.24 0.51 -5.45
C ARG A 443 4.83 0.39 -4.04
N TYR A 444 5.14 1.52 -3.41
CA TYR A 444 5.66 1.59 -2.05
C TYR A 444 4.68 0.93 -1.06
N THR A 445 5.22 0.09 -0.17
CA THR A 445 4.50 -0.71 0.84
C THR A 445 3.26 -1.45 0.32
N GLY A 446 3.24 -1.78 -0.98
CA GLY A 446 2.12 -2.46 -1.64
C GLY A 446 0.87 -1.58 -1.84
N LYS A 447 0.93 -0.29 -1.51
CA LYS A 447 -0.21 0.63 -1.59
C LYS A 447 -0.35 1.25 -2.98
N GLU A 448 -1.59 1.57 -3.35
CA GLU A 448 -1.90 2.22 -4.63
C GLU A 448 -1.43 3.68 -4.59
N LYS A 449 -0.60 4.09 -5.56
CA LYS A 449 -0.30 5.50 -5.79
C LYS A 449 -1.30 6.06 -6.79
N ASP A 450 -2.18 6.94 -6.32
CA ASP A 450 -3.14 7.64 -7.16
C ASP A 450 -2.43 8.65 -8.06
N GLU A 451 -2.69 8.61 -9.37
CA GLU A 451 -1.96 9.44 -10.34
C GLU A 451 -2.41 10.91 -10.24
N GLU A 452 -3.71 11.12 -10.07
CA GLU A 452 -4.36 12.41 -10.00
C GLU A 452 -3.96 13.21 -8.76
N SER A 453 -3.83 12.55 -7.59
CA SER A 453 -3.45 13.20 -6.34
C SER A 453 -1.95 13.07 -6.04
N SER A 454 -1.29 12.07 -6.63
CA SER A 454 0.10 11.67 -6.31
C SER A 454 0.29 11.21 -4.85
N LEU A 455 -0.81 10.82 -4.19
CA LEU A 455 -0.83 10.29 -2.83
C LEU A 455 -0.92 8.75 -2.85
N TYR A 456 -0.38 8.12 -1.82
CA TYR A 456 -0.62 6.71 -1.56
C TYR A 456 -1.91 6.54 -0.76
N TYR A 457 -2.80 5.67 -1.22
CA TYR A 457 -3.99 5.27 -0.47
C TYR A 457 -3.64 4.17 0.53
N CYS A 458 -3.69 4.48 1.82
CA CYS A 458 -3.44 3.56 2.92
C CYS A 458 -4.72 3.42 3.75
N GLU A 459 -5.78 2.90 3.12
CA GLU A 459 -7.06 2.59 3.76
C GLU A 459 -7.70 3.77 4.49
N GLN A 460 -7.35 4.00 5.75
CA GLN A 460 -7.94 5.05 6.57
C GLN A 460 -7.38 6.45 6.26
N ARG A 461 -6.16 6.56 5.72
CA ARG A 461 -5.49 7.83 5.40
C ARG A 461 -4.84 7.83 4.02
N TYR A 462 -4.49 9.03 3.55
CA TYR A 462 -3.63 9.24 2.39
C TYR A 462 -2.24 9.71 2.80
N TYR A 463 -1.22 9.08 2.24
CA TYR A 463 0.18 9.39 2.52
C TYR A 463 0.82 10.20 1.39
N ALA A 464 1.40 11.35 1.73
CA ALA A 464 2.15 12.20 0.81
C ALA A 464 3.64 11.90 0.92
N ALA A 465 4.13 10.93 0.13
CA ALA A 465 5.54 10.53 0.11
C ALA A 465 6.50 11.69 -0.16
N HIS A 466 6.11 12.61 -1.07
CA HIS A 466 6.91 13.77 -1.45
C HIS A 466 7.24 14.68 -0.26
N VAL A 467 6.32 14.89 0.68
CA VAL A 467 6.56 15.61 1.95
C VAL A 467 6.74 14.71 3.17
N SER A 468 6.76 13.40 2.96
CA SER A 468 7.07 12.38 3.97
C SER A 468 6.12 12.37 5.17
N ARG A 469 4.81 12.54 4.94
CA ARG A 469 3.79 12.57 6.01
C ARG A 469 2.37 12.24 5.56
N TRP A 470 1.52 11.95 6.54
CA TRP A 470 0.07 11.87 6.34
C TRP A 470 -0.53 13.24 6.01
N VAL A 471 -1.59 13.25 5.20
CA VAL A 471 -2.29 14.49 4.79
C VAL A 471 -3.50 14.82 5.69
N SER A 472 -3.84 13.92 6.62
CA SER A 472 -4.86 14.10 7.65
C SER A 472 -4.33 13.65 9.00
N THR A 473 -5.00 14.04 10.07
CA THR A 473 -4.72 13.54 11.42
C THR A 473 -4.99 12.04 11.51
N ASP A 474 -4.28 11.38 12.42
CA ASP A 474 -4.54 9.99 12.77
C ASP A 474 -5.96 9.80 13.34
N PRO A 475 -6.81 8.96 12.74
CA PRO A 475 -8.14 8.68 13.29
C PRO A 475 -8.10 7.95 14.65
N THR A 476 -7.01 7.24 14.98
CA THR A 476 -6.82 6.61 16.30
C THR A 476 -6.19 7.57 17.32
N TRP A 477 -6.04 8.85 16.96
CA TRP A 477 -5.43 9.88 17.80
C TRP A 477 -4.01 9.51 18.24
N LEU A 478 -3.79 9.36 19.54
CA LEU A 478 -2.45 9.30 20.13
C LEU A 478 -1.89 7.88 20.23
N GLU A 479 -2.58 6.87 19.68
CA GLU A 479 -2.17 5.47 19.75
C GLU A 479 -0.79 5.24 19.12
N ASP A 480 -0.54 5.81 17.94
CA ASP A 480 0.76 5.73 17.26
C ASP A 480 1.68 6.93 17.56
N GLY A 481 1.37 7.69 18.61
CA GLY A 481 2.19 8.77 19.13
C GLY A 481 1.59 10.17 19.02
N ILE A 482 2.33 11.15 19.57
CA ILE A 482 1.84 12.53 19.74
C ILE A 482 1.80 13.34 18.44
N ASN A 483 2.47 12.87 17.40
CA ASN A 483 2.48 13.53 16.10
C ASN A 483 1.54 12.82 15.13
N LEU A 484 0.30 13.30 15.08
CA LEU A 484 -0.79 12.75 14.27
C LEU A 484 -0.54 12.76 12.75
N TYR A 485 0.56 13.35 12.28
CA TYR A 485 0.95 13.41 10.86
C TYR A 485 2.23 12.63 10.57
N ALA A 486 2.95 12.16 11.59
CA ALA A 486 4.21 11.47 11.40
C ALA A 486 3.98 10.15 10.67
N TYR A 487 4.83 9.85 9.69
CA TYR A 487 4.83 8.56 9.02
C TYR A 487 5.80 7.63 9.74
N VAL A 488 5.29 6.49 10.22
CA VAL A 488 6.02 5.36 10.79
C VAL A 488 7.09 5.76 11.82
N ASN A 489 6.73 6.69 12.70
CA ASN A 489 7.61 7.23 13.75
C ASN A 489 8.98 7.73 13.24
N GLY A 490 9.07 8.15 11.98
CA GLY A 490 10.32 8.60 11.37
C GLY A 490 11.28 7.48 10.97
N ASN A 491 10.86 6.22 10.96
CA ASN A 491 11.69 5.06 10.59
C ASN A 491 11.10 4.28 9.40
N PRO A 492 11.06 4.87 8.18
CA PRO A 492 10.40 4.26 7.04
C PRO A 492 11.17 3.10 6.41
N VAL A 493 12.37 2.80 6.91
CA VAL A 493 13.17 1.66 6.46
C VAL A 493 12.85 0.40 7.27
N SER A 494 12.32 0.55 8.49
CA SER A 494 12.02 -0.58 9.38
C SER A 494 10.53 -0.70 9.73
N GLY A 495 9.74 0.37 9.49
CA GLY A 495 8.30 0.43 9.76
C GLY A 495 7.47 0.60 8.50
N VAL A 496 6.25 0.09 8.55
CA VAL A 496 5.16 0.29 7.58
C VAL A 496 3.89 0.68 8.33
N ASP A 497 2.92 1.28 7.66
CA ASP A 497 1.57 1.50 8.22
C ASP A 497 0.56 1.08 7.15
N PRO A 498 0.13 -0.20 7.16
CA PRO A 498 -0.76 -0.73 6.14
C PRO A 498 -2.17 -0.14 6.24
N SER A 499 -2.71 0.02 7.44
CA SER A 499 -4.09 0.52 7.64
C SER A 499 -4.19 2.04 7.54
N GLY A 500 -3.07 2.75 7.57
CA GLY A 500 -3.01 4.19 7.73
C GLY A 500 -3.46 4.63 9.11
N THR A 501 -3.22 3.83 10.15
CA THR A 501 -3.58 4.15 11.55
C THR A 501 -2.54 3.70 12.56
N GLN A 502 -1.64 2.79 12.20
CA GLN A 502 -0.72 2.19 13.15
C GLN A 502 0.59 1.79 12.49
N THR A 503 1.70 2.23 13.07
CA THR A 503 3.01 1.74 12.69
C THR A 503 3.15 0.27 13.08
N GLU A 504 3.36 -0.56 12.07
CA GLU A 504 3.85 -1.92 12.19
C GLU A 504 5.35 -1.92 11.93
N ASN A 505 6.13 -2.33 12.93
CA ASN A 505 7.51 -2.67 12.66
C ASN A 505 7.50 -4.00 11.93
N ASN A 506 8.21 -4.07 10.82
CA ASN A 506 8.20 -5.23 9.91
C ASN A 506 8.83 -6.49 10.50
N GLU A 507 9.19 -6.41 11.78
CA GLU A 507 9.41 -7.52 12.69
C GLU A 507 8.24 -7.53 13.67
N ALA A 508 7.08 -8.02 13.21
CA ALA A 508 6.13 -8.63 14.14
C ALA A 508 6.91 -9.75 14.83
N THR A 509 7.37 -9.44 16.03
CA THR A 509 7.89 -10.39 16.98
C THR A 509 6.89 -11.53 17.02
N VAL A 510 7.40 -12.77 16.96
CA VAL A 510 6.64 -14.02 17.18
C VAL A 510 6.19 -14.09 18.66
N SER A 511 5.62 -13.01 19.19
CA SER A 511 5.16 -12.84 20.56
C SER A 511 3.82 -12.15 20.66
N ASP A 512 3.25 -11.55 19.60
CA ASP A 512 2.18 -10.58 19.82
C ASP A 512 0.80 -11.23 20.05
N GLU A 513 0.62 -12.51 19.73
CA GLU A 513 -0.51 -13.31 20.23
C GLU A 513 -0.29 -13.90 21.64
N TYR A 514 0.95 -13.92 22.16
CA TYR A 514 1.24 -14.50 23.49
C TYR A 514 1.58 -13.45 24.56
N ASN A 515 1.87 -12.20 24.18
CA ASN A 515 2.23 -11.12 25.09
C ASN A 515 1.12 -10.10 25.34
N ASP A 516 0.11 -9.96 24.47
CA ASP A 516 -0.93 -8.95 24.69
C ASP A 516 -1.77 -9.27 25.94
N ASP A 517 -2.06 -10.54 26.20
CA ASP A 517 -2.75 -10.97 27.43
C ASP A 517 -1.91 -10.71 28.69
N LYS A 518 -0.59 -10.94 28.65
CA LYS A 518 0.30 -10.65 29.78
C LYS A 518 0.55 -9.17 29.98
N ALA A 519 0.60 -8.39 28.89
CA ALA A 519 0.73 -6.94 28.94
C ALA A 519 -0.56 -6.31 29.48
N LYS A 520 -1.73 -6.80 29.04
CA LYS A 520 -3.05 -6.46 29.61
C LYS A 520 -3.14 -6.84 31.07
N GLU A 521 -2.75 -8.05 31.47
CA GLU A 521 -2.73 -8.47 32.88
C GLU A 521 -1.80 -7.60 33.73
N LYS A 522 -0.62 -7.24 33.20
CA LYS A 522 0.33 -6.36 33.89
C LYS A 522 -0.22 -4.93 34.02
N LEU A 523 -0.82 -4.39 32.96
CA LEU A 523 -1.45 -3.06 32.97
C LEU A 523 -2.65 -3.01 33.93
N ILE A 524 -3.50 -4.05 33.91
CA ILE A 524 -4.63 -4.23 34.84
C ILE A 524 -4.13 -4.31 36.28
N SER A 525 -3.04 -5.05 36.52
CA SER A 525 -2.38 -5.14 37.83
C SER A 525 -1.86 -3.78 38.29
N GLU A 526 -1.19 -3.03 37.42
CA GLU A 526 -0.65 -1.71 37.74
C GLU A 526 -1.76 -0.68 38.02
N ILE A 527 -2.85 -0.69 37.24
CA ILE A 527 -4.05 0.14 37.47
C ILE A 527 -4.69 -0.21 38.82
N ARG A 528 -4.84 -1.50 39.15
CA ARG A 528 -5.38 -1.93 40.44
C ARG A 528 -4.51 -1.51 41.62
N THR A 529 -3.20 -1.53 41.44
CA THR A 529 -2.24 -1.28 42.53
C THR A 529 -2.00 0.20 42.77
N HIS A 530 -1.98 1.02 41.71
CA HIS A 530 -1.55 2.42 41.80
C HIS A 530 -2.65 3.44 41.53
N VAL A 531 -3.69 3.08 40.76
CA VAL A 531 -4.71 4.05 40.30
C VAL A 531 -6.01 3.91 41.11
N LEU A 532 -6.51 2.69 41.32
CA LEU A 532 -7.75 2.46 42.10
C LEU A 532 -7.74 2.97 43.55
N PRO A 533 -6.60 2.95 44.29
CA PRO A 533 -6.57 3.47 45.67
C PRO A 533 -6.78 4.99 45.75
N GLU A 534 -6.39 5.74 44.71
CA GLU A 534 -6.49 7.21 44.67
C GLU A 534 -7.86 7.71 44.16
N LEU A 535 -8.69 6.83 43.60
CA LEU A 535 -10.04 7.16 43.15
C LEU A 535 -11.05 7.08 44.30
N GLY A 536 -11.94 8.07 44.37
CA GLY A 536 -13.11 8.05 45.26
C GLY A 536 -14.16 7.01 44.84
N ASP A 537 -15.17 6.77 45.70
CA ASP A 537 -16.13 5.66 45.54
C ASP A 537 -16.89 5.64 44.20
N GLU A 538 -17.17 6.81 43.60
CA GLU A 538 -17.78 6.88 42.25
C GLU A 538 -16.80 6.52 41.12
N GLY A 539 -15.52 6.86 41.28
CA GLY A 539 -14.46 6.52 40.31
C GLY A 539 -14.17 5.01 40.29
N ARG A 540 -14.26 4.33 41.44
CA ARG A 540 -14.10 2.88 41.55
C ARG A 540 -15.23 2.10 40.86
N LYS A 541 -16.49 2.53 41.03
CA LYS A 541 -17.65 1.87 40.39
C LYS A 541 -17.63 1.95 38.86
N LYS A 542 -17.08 3.01 38.29
CA LYS A 542 -17.03 3.19 36.82
C LYS A 542 -16.03 2.24 36.15
N VAL A 543 -14.89 1.99 36.80
CA VAL A 543 -13.84 1.07 36.30
C VAL A 543 -14.27 -0.40 36.41
N GLU A 544 -15.04 -0.80 37.42
CA GLU A 544 -15.55 -2.17 37.54
C GLU A 544 -16.67 -2.49 36.54
N LEU A 545 -17.47 -1.50 36.11
CA LEU A 545 -18.55 -1.69 35.14
C LEU A 545 -18.05 -1.90 33.70
N ASP A 546 -16.94 -1.26 33.31
CA ASP A 546 -16.33 -1.42 31.98
C ASP A 546 -15.54 -2.75 31.83
N HIS A 547 -15.32 -3.50 32.92
CA HIS A 547 -14.62 -4.79 32.91
C HIS A 547 -15.54 -6.02 32.91
N ALA A 548 -16.85 -5.85 33.11
CA ALA A 548 -17.81 -6.95 33.01
C ALA A 548 -18.32 -7.17 31.56
N GLY A 549 -17.83 -6.38 30.60
CA GLY A 549 -18.33 -6.35 29.22
C GLY A 549 -17.24 -6.36 28.13
N VAL A 550 -16.03 -6.84 28.45
CA VAL A 550 -14.97 -7.13 27.47
C VAL A 550 -14.63 -8.61 27.53
#